data_AF-A0A7X7IB28-F1
#
_entry.id   AF-A0A7X7IB28-F1
#
_cell.length_a   1.000
_cell.length_b   1.000
_cell.length_c   1.000
_cell.angle_alpha   90.00
_cell.angle_beta   90.00
_cell.angle_gamma   90.00
#
_symmetry.space_group_name_H-M   'P 1'
#
loop_
_entity.id
_entity.type
_entity.pdbx_description
1 polymer ?
#
loop_
_entity_poly.entity_id
_entity_poly.type
_entity_poly.pdbx_seq_one_letter_code
_entity_poly.pdbx_strand_id
1 'polypeptide(L)'
;MDTLEVRAKVKELLSLESKMLYWKRVGYQPHAGQLPFHLSNARFKAATSGRRFGKTIQGPRDMGPLVFIPDTYIWVVAPTMALGVKEFRIFKSDLERLQKQQVLRLTKSVLDTVGGRYLLQVKDGATIEIKSGEKKEQIKGEGLTGVIMAEAAMLDPDIWPEYVRPTLSDYHGVARFATTPLGKNWYYKLFEAAKKSPEWATFSQPSWENPYVYPGGIEDPEIVDIKATTDEETFDQEYGAKFVSHAGLIYKEFRDAPPFVERFEILPDVPLRGWVDLGFDDPFVCLAVQVWEDNVYIHDEYYRAGMTPQEHGGIMAEYF
;
A
#
# COMPACT_ATOMS: atom_id res chain seq x y z
N MET A 1 -13.53 -4.74 -31.65
CA MET A 1 -12.34 -3.86 -31.74
C MET A 1 -11.14 -4.76 -31.57
N ASP A 2 -10.16 -4.67 -32.47
CA ASP A 2 -8.96 -5.51 -32.36
C ASP A 2 -8.01 -4.98 -31.27
N THR A 3 -7.01 -5.78 -30.93
CA THR A 3 -6.04 -5.44 -29.86
C THR A 3 -5.23 -4.17 -30.15
N LEU A 4 -4.91 -3.88 -31.41
CA LEU A 4 -4.13 -2.70 -31.80
C LEU A 4 -4.98 -1.42 -31.70
N GLU A 5 -6.24 -1.50 -32.11
CA GLU A 5 -7.22 -0.43 -31.93
C GLU A 5 -7.41 -0.08 -30.45
N VAL A 6 -7.54 -1.09 -29.58
CA VAL A 6 -7.63 -0.87 -28.12
C VAL A 6 -6.39 -0.14 -27.59
N ARG A 7 -5.18 -0.58 -27.99
CA ARG A 7 -3.92 0.07 -27.57
C ARG A 7 -3.87 1.55 -27.99
N ALA A 8 -4.30 1.86 -29.21
CA ALA A 8 -4.36 3.23 -29.71
C ALA A 8 -5.33 4.07 -28.86
N LYS A 9 -6.51 3.54 -28.56
CA LYS A 9 -7.50 4.22 -27.70
C LYS A 9 -7.02 4.44 -26.27
N VAL A 10 -6.30 3.49 -25.66
CA VAL A 10 -5.70 3.67 -24.32
C VAL A 10 -4.79 4.90 -24.32
N LYS A 11 -3.94 5.05 -25.35
CA LYS A 11 -3.04 6.20 -25.47
C LYS A 11 -3.80 7.51 -25.71
N GLU A 12 -4.80 7.50 -26.59
CA GLU A 12 -5.62 8.66 -26.92
C GLU A 12 -6.43 9.17 -25.71
N LEU A 13 -7.11 8.27 -25.01
CA LEU A 13 -7.98 8.61 -23.87
C LEU A 13 -7.19 9.01 -22.63
N LEU A 14 -5.93 8.58 -22.51
CA LEU A 14 -5.02 9.03 -21.46
C LEU A 14 -4.17 10.25 -21.86
N SER A 15 -4.45 10.89 -23.00
CA SER A 15 -3.91 12.22 -23.28
C SER A 15 -4.42 13.23 -22.24
N LEU A 16 -3.65 14.30 -22.02
CA LEU A 16 -4.03 15.35 -21.08
C LEU A 16 -5.38 15.99 -21.46
N GLU A 17 -5.62 16.21 -22.75
CA GLU A 17 -6.87 16.77 -23.26
C GLU A 17 -8.07 15.89 -22.91
N SER A 18 -7.99 14.58 -23.22
CA SER A 18 -9.04 13.60 -22.89
C SER A 18 -9.30 13.52 -21.39
N LYS A 19 -8.24 13.54 -20.56
CA LYS A 19 -8.37 13.59 -19.11
C LYS A 19 -9.06 14.86 -18.64
N MET A 20 -8.67 16.03 -19.13
CA MET A 20 -9.29 17.31 -18.77
C MET A 20 -10.77 17.37 -19.15
N LEU A 21 -11.13 16.85 -20.33
CA LEU A 21 -12.52 16.75 -20.76
C LEU A 21 -13.33 15.84 -19.81
N TYR A 22 -12.77 14.68 -19.46
CA TYR A 22 -13.37 13.79 -18.47
C TYR A 22 -13.57 14.52 -17.15
N TRP A 23 -12.50 15.10 -16.57
CA TRP A 23 -12.49 15.83 -15.30
C TRP A 23 -13.54 16.94 -15.25
N LYS A 24 -13.68 17.72 -16.32
CA LYS A 24 -14.70 18.76 -16.45
C LYS A 24 -16.12 18.19 -16.31
N ARG A 25 -16.42 17.09 -17.02
CA ARG A 25 -17.75 16.45 -16.97
C ARG A 25 -18.07 15.88 -15.60
N VAL A 26 -17.07 15.32 -14.94
CA VAL A 26 -17.24 14.69 -13.62
C VAL A 26 -17.03 15.66 -12.45
N GLY A 27 -16.72 16.93 -12.71
CA GLY A 27 -16.52 17.96 -11.69
C GLY A 27 -15.29 17.72 -10.81
N TYR A 28 -14.19 17.26 -11.41
CA TYR A 28 -12.91 17.07 -10.73
C TYR A 28 -11.93 18.19 -11.11
N GLN A 29 -11.28 18.75 -10.10
CA GLN A 29 -10.19 19.70 -10.26
C GLN A 29 -9.02 19.20 -9.41
N PRO A 30 -7.97 18.63 -10.01
CA PRO A 30 -6.81 18.17 -9.24
C PRO A 30 -6.14 19.36 -8.54
N HIS A 31 -5.73 19.18 -7.28
CA HIS A 31 -4.89 20.18 -6.63
C HIS A 31 -3.44 20.10 -7.12
N ALA A 32 -2.64 21.11 -6.77
CA ALA A 32 -1.26 21.24 -7.22
C ALA A 32 -0.43 19.97 -6.98
N GLY A 33 -0.47 19.37 -5.79
CA GLY A 33 0.23 18.12 -5.48
C GLY A 33 -0.19 16.91 -6.35
N GLN A 34 -1.43 16.88 -6.86
CA GLN A 34 -1.91 15.80 -7.74
C GLN A 34 -1.47 15.98 -9.19
N LEU A 35 -1.11 17.20 -9.62
CA LEU A 35 -0.80 17.49 -11.02
C LEU A 35 0.39 16.68 -11.57
N PRO A 36 1.54 16.54 -10.88
CA PRO A 36 2.65 15.74 -11.38
C PRO A 36 2.24 14.31 -11.75
N PHE A 37 1.39 13.69 -10.92
CA PHE A 37 0.86 12.35 -11.20
C PHE A 37 0.00 12.34 -12.46
N HIS A 38 -0.91 13.30 -12.61
CA HIS A 38 -1.83 13.34 -13.75
C HIS A 38 -1.15 13.70 -15.08
N LEU A 39 -0.16 14.60 -15.05
CA LEU A 39 0.59 15.06 -16.21
C LEU A 39 1.58 14.02 -16.72
N SER A 40 1.99 13.06 -15.88
CA SER A 40 2.85 11.96 -16.33
C SER A 40 2.13 11.06 -17.35
N ASN A 41 2.81 10.78 -18.45
CA ASN A 41 2.40 9.82 -19.48
C ASN A 41 2.96 8.40 -19.24
N ALA A 42 3.63 8.17 -18.09
CA ALA A 42 4.15 6.85 -17.76
C ALA A 42 3.04 5.80 -17.73
N ARG A 43 3.34 4.63 -18.29
CA ARG A 43 2.40 3.51 -18.35
C ARG A 43 2.04 3.04 -16.95
N PHE A 44 3.02 2.95 -16.07
CA PHE A 44 2.85 2.58 -14.68
C PHE A 44 3.23 3.75 -13.77
N LYS A 45 2.43 4.01 -12.74
CA LYS A 45 2.67 5.09 -11.78
C LYS A 45 2.64 4.53 -10.37
N ALA A 46 3.74 4.71 -9.64
CA ALA A 46 3.86 4.30 -8.24
C ALA A 46 3.82 5.52 -7.33
N ALA A 47 2.72 5.71 -6.60
CA ALA A 47 2.56 6.79 -5.64
C ALA A 47 2.67 6.27 -4.21
N THR A 48 3.54 6.87 -3.42
CA THR A 48 3.44 6.88 -1.95
C THR A 48 2.79 8.18 -1.55
N SER A 49 1.72 8.12 -0.76
CA SER A 49 1.03 9.33 -0.33
C SER A 49 0.67 9.29 1.14
N GLY A 50 0.84 10.43 1.79
CA GLY A 50 0.39 10.64 3.16
C GLY A 50 -1.12 10.58 3.28
N ARG A 51 -1.60 10.51 4.52
CA ARG A 51 -3.02 10.56 4.85
C ARG A 51 -3.64 11.86 4.37
N ARG A 52 -4.90 11.78 3.90
CA ARG A 52 -5.65 12.94 3.39
C ARG A 52 -5.05 13.65 2.16
N PHE A 53 -3.99 13.13 1.53
CA PHE A 53 -3.49 13.68 0.27
C PHE A 53 -4.51 13.57 -0.89
N GLY A 54 -5.42 12.58 -0.85
CA GLY A 54 -6.42 12.37 -1.91
C GLY A 54 -6.06 11.29 -2.93
N LYS A 55 -5.15 10.36 -2.58
CA LYS A 55 -4.72 9.24 -3.44
C LYS A 55 -5.87 8.36 -3.98
N THR A 56 -6.89 8.10 -3.16
CA THR A 56 -8.11 7.33 -3.54
C THR A 56 -8.90 7.99 -4.67
N ILE A 57 -8.85 9.33 -4.80
CA ILE A 57 -9.51 10.05 -5.88
C ILE A 57 -8.60 10.11 -7.11
N GLN A 58 -7.31 10.35 -6.91
CA GLN A 58 -6.32 10.53 -7.97
C GLN A 58 -6.28 9.34 -8.96
N GLY A 59 -6.27 8.10 -8.48
CA GLY A 59 -6.21 6.90 -9.32
C GLY A 59 -7.40 6.78 -10.30
N PRO A 60 -8.65 6.69 -9.79
CA PRO A 60 -9.85 6.62 -10.63
C PRO A 60 -9.98 7.78 -11.60
N ARG A 61 -9.61 9.00 -11.19
CA ARG A 61 -9.70 10.20 -12.05
C ARG A 61 -8.65 10.23 -13.15
N ASP A 62 -7.49 9.63 -12.94
CA ASP A 62 -6.45 9.55 -13.98
C ASP A 62 -6.82 8.55 -15.09
N MET A 63 -7.49 7.45 -14.73
CA MET A 63 -7.87 6.38 -15.66
C MET A 63 -9.34 6.43 -16.09
N GLY A 64 -10.13 7.33 -15.53
CA GLY A 64 -11.56 7.50 -15.82
C GLY A 64 -11.91 7.53 -17.31
N PRO A 65 -11.13 8.18 -18.20
CA PRO A 65 -11.41 8.14 -19.64
C PRO A 65 -11.46 6.73 -20.25
N LEU A 66 -10.77 5.74 -19.68
CA LEU A 66 -10.75 4.37 -20.20
C LEU A 66 -12.12 3.68 -20.14
N VAL A 67 -13.08 4.22 -19.39
CA VAL A 67 -14.45 3.66 -19.32
C VAL A 67 -15.19 3.69 -20.66
N PHE A 68 -14.70 4.48 -21.62
CA PHE A 68 -15.24 4.59 -22.97
C PHE A 68 -14.66 3.57 -23.96
N ILE A 69 -13.83 2.62 -23.52
CA ILE A 69 -13.29 1.57 -24.38
C ILE A 69 -14.21 0.34 -24.29
N PRO A 70 -14.97 -0.01 -25.35
CA PRO A 70 -15.87 -1.16 -25.36
C PRO A 70 -15.18 -2.47 -25.00
N ASP A 71 -15.89 -3.34 -24.29
CA ASP A 71 -15.51 -4.75 -24.06
C ASP A 71 -14.14 -4.93 -23.40
N THR A 72 -13.75 -3.98 -22.54
CA THR A 72 -12.51 -4.05 -21.76
C THR A 72 -12.77 -3.96 -20.26
N TYR A 73 -11.75 -4.29 -19.47
CA TYR A 73 -11.82 -4.26 -18.02
C TYR A 73 -10.90 -3.23 -17.40
N ILE A 74 -11.41 -2.59 -16.34
CA ILE A 74 -10.66 -1.79 -15.39
C ILE A 74 -10.82 -2.43 -14.02
N TRP A 75 -9.71 -2.82 -13.39
CA TRP A 75 -9.77 -3.42 -12.06
C TRP A 75 -9.35 -2.45 -10.96
N VAL A 76 -9.97 -2.61 -9.79
CA VAL A 76 -9.46 -2.12 -8.51
C VAL A 76 -9.03 -3.34 -7.72
N VAL A 77 -7.73 -3.55 -7.58
CA VAL A 77 -7.14 -4.62 -6.78
C VAL A 77 -6.75 -4.02 -5.43
N ALA A 78 -7.32 -4.54 -4.36
CA ALA A 78 -7.09 -4.07 -3.00
C ALA A 78 -6.89 -5.26 -2.05
N PRO A 79 -6.22 -5.09 -0.88
CA PRO A 79 -5.98 -6.20 0.05
C PRO A 79 -7.27 -6.90 0.45
N THR A 80 -8.31 -6.13 0.76
CA THR A 80 -9.66 -6.61 1.00
C THR A 80 -10.66 -5.89 0.10
N MET A 81 -11.83 -6.50 -0.11
CA MET A 81 -12.93 -5.84 -0.85
C MET A 81 -13.29 -4.48 -0.25
N ALA A 82 -13.35 -4.39 1.09
CA ALA A 82 -13.71 -3.17 1.80
C ALA A 82 -12.76 -2.00 1.50
N LEU A 83 -11.46 -2.28 1.34
CA LEU A 83 -10.48 -1.26 0.98
C LEU A 83 -10.68 -0.76 -0.45
N GLY A 84 -10.96 -1.65 -1.41
CA GLY A 84 -11.20 -1.29 -2.81
C GLY A 84 -12.53 -0.59 -3.09
N VAL A 85 -13.51 -0.68 -2.18
CA VAL A 85 -14.81 0.00 -2.33
C VAL A 85 -14.65 1.52 -2.42
N LYS A 86 -13.60 2.09 -1.82
CA LYS A 86 -13.39 3.54 -1.81
C LYS A 86 -13.17 4.09 -3.23
N GLU A 87 -12.24 3.50 -3.99
CA GLU A 87 -11.97 3.84 -5.39
C GLU A 87 -13.16 3.49 -6.29
N PHE A 88 -13.80 2.36 -6.05
CA PHE A 88 -15.00 1.94 -6.79
C PHE A 88 -16.15 2.94 -6.64
N ARG A 89 -16.35 3.52 -5.45
CA ARG A 89 -17.34 4.58 -5.23
C ARG A 89 -17.03 5.84 -6.04
N ILE A 90 -15.75 6.16 -6.27
CA ILE A 90 -15.37 7.27 -7.16
C ILE A 90 -15.81 6.97 -8.60
N PHE A 91 -15.50 5.78 -9.12
CA PHE A 91 -16.01 5.35 -10.43
C PHE A 91 -17.54 5.40 -10.49
N LYS A 92 -18.24 4.86 -9.49
CA LYS A 92 -19.71 4.88 -9.44
C LYS A 92 -20.26 6.31 -9.51
N SER A 93 -19.74 7.21 -8.68
CA SER A 93 -20.12 8.63 -8.69
C SER A 93 -19.88 9.28 -10.06
N ASP A 94 -18.78 8.95 -10.72
CA ASP A 94 -18.42 9.53 -12.02
C ASP A 94 -19.35 9.05 -13.11
N LEU A 95 -19.57 7.74 -13.19
CA LEU A 95 -20.45 7.14 -14.17
C LEU A 95 -21.90 7.59 -13.98
N GLU A 96 -22.35 7.78 -12.74
CA GLU A 96 -23.66 8.37 -12.45
C GLU A 96 -23.77 9.83 -12.92
N ARG A 97 -22.72 10.65 -12.74
CA ARG A 97 -22.68 12.03 -13.25
C ARG A 97 -22.71 12.05 -14.78
N LEU A 98 -21.90 11.21 -15.43
CA LEU A 98 -21.85 11.09 -16.89
C LEU A 98 -23.17 10.56 -17.46
N GLN A 99 -23.83 9.63 -16.77
CA GLN A 99 -25.15 9.13 -17.15
C GLN A 99 -26.22 10.22 -17.04
N LYS A 100 -26.23 11.03 -15.98
CA LYS A 100 -27.15 12.18 -15.85
C LYS A 100 -26.95 13.20 -16.96
N GLN A 101 -25.72 13.35 -17.46
CA GLN A 101 -25.37 14.20 -18.60
C GLN A 101 -25.58 13.51 -19.97
N GLN A 102 -26.15 12.30 -20.00
CA GLN A 102 -26.40 11.52 -21.22
C GLN A 102 -25.13 11.21 -22.05
N VAL A 103 -23.98 11.16 -21.39
CA VAL A 103 -22.67 10.89 -22.01
C VAL A 103 -22.43 9.41 -22.21
N LEU A 104 -22.92 8.61 -21.27
CA LEU A 104 -22.86 7.15 -21.28
C LEU A 104 -24.09 6.59 -20.59
N ARG A 105 -24.24 5.27 -20.62
CA ARG A 105 -25.28 4.56 -19.88
C ARG A 105 -24.67 3.38 -19.13
N LEU A 106 -25.07 3.16 -17.89
CA LEU A 106 -24.77 1.94 -17.14
C LEU A 106 -25.78 0.85 -17.52
N THR A 107 -25.29 -0.34 -17.85
CA THR A 107 -26.10 -1.55 -18.05
C THR A 107 -26.19 -2.37 -16.77
N LYS A 108 -25.14 -2.34 -15.93
CA LYS A 108 -25.13 -2.98 -14.62
C LYS A 108 -24.47 -2.09 -13.58
N SER A 109 -25.02 -2.12 -12.36
CA SER A 109 -24.42 -1.53 -11.17
C SER A 109 -24.69 -2.48 -10.00
N VAL A 110 -23.69 -3.26 -9.64
CA VAL A 110 -23.76 -4.28 -8.59
C VAL A 110 -22.93 -3.82 -7.41
N LEU A 111 -23.57 -3.79 -6.24
CA LEU A 111 -22.98 -3.52 -4.94
C LEU A 111 -23.36 -4.66 -4.00
N ASP A 112 -22.83 -5.84 -4.25
CA ASP A 112 -23.16 -7.02 -3.47
C ASP A 112 -22.13 -7.23 -2.36
N THR A 113 -22.49 -6.75 -1.17
CA THR A 113 -21.70 -6.91 0.05
C THR A 113 -21.70 -8.35 0.56
N VAL A 114 -22.72 -9.15 0.22
CA VAL A 114 -22.92 -10.51 0.74
C VAL A 114 -22.27 -11.53 -0.20
N GLY A 115 -22.56 -11.46 -1.50
CA GLY A 115 -21.94 -12.30 -2.53
C GLY A 115 -20.54 -11.84 -2.95
N GLY A 116 -20.08 -10.69 -2.43
CA GLY A 116 -18.72 -10.21 -2.62
C GLY A 116 -18.42 -9.80 -4.06
N ARG A 117 -19.37 -9.15 -4.74
CA ARG A 117 -19.20 -8.68 -6.12
C ARG A 117 -19.55 -7.20 -6.26
N TYR A 118 -18.57 -6.43 -6.74
CA TYR A 118 -18.71 -5.00 -7.02
C TYR A 118 -18.38 -4.77 -8.48
N LEU A 119 -19.38 -4.41 -9.28
CA LEU A 119 -19.24 -4.31 -10.72
C LEU A 119 -20.05 -3.15 -11.28
N LEU A 120 -19.44 -2.35 -12.15
CA LEU A 120 -20.12 -1.35 -12.98
C LEU A 120 -19.87 -1.70 -14.44
N GLN A 121 -20.93 -1.83 -15.22
CA GLN A 121 -20.82 -2.10 -16.66
C GLN A 121 -21.36 -0.90 -17.44
N VAL A 122 -20.51 -0.30 -18.27
CA VAL A 122 -20.89 0.77 -19.19
C VAL A 122 -21.37 0.15 -20.49
N LYS A 123 -22.51 0.62 -21.01
CA LYS A 123 -23.01 0.23 -22.32
C LYS A 123 -22.00 0.64 -23.38
N ASP A 124 -21.58 -0.30 -24.23
CA ASP A 124 -20.60 -0.06 -25.30
C ASP A 124 -19.28 0.54 -24.75
N GLY A 125 -18.92 0.17 -23.52
CA GLY A 125 -17.77 0.69 -22.79
C GLY A 125 -17.12 -0.38 -21.91
N ALA A 126 -16.33 0.07 -20.93
CA ALA A 126 -15.59 -0.82 -20.05
C ALA A 126 -16.44 -1.36 -18.89
N THR A 127 -15.94 -2.45 -18.30
CA THR A 127 -16.41 -2.99 -17.02
C THR A 127 -15.43 -2.65 -15.92
N ILE A 128 -15.91 -2.06 -14.83
CA ILE A 128 -15.13 -1.76 -13.63
C ILE A 128 -15.46 -2.81 -12.58
N GLU A 129 -14.47 -3.50 -12.03
CA GLU A 129 -14.66 -4.54 -11.01
C GLU A 129 -13.61 -4.44 -9.89
N ILE A 130 -14.03 -4.76 -8.66
CA ILE A 130 -13.10 -4.90 -7.53
C ILE A 130 -12.60 -6.35 -7.44
N LYS A 131 -11.31 -6.53 -7.20
CA LYS A 131 -10.68 -7.80 -6.87
C LYS A 131 -10.01 -7.72 -5.50
N SER A 132 -10.24 -8.74 -4.66
CA SER A 132 -9.62 -8.85 -3.33
C SER A 132 -8.31 -9.62 -3.42
N GLY A 133 -7.27 -9.10 -2.75
CA GLY A 133 -5.99 -9.80 -2.58
C GLY A 133 -6.12 -11.08 -1.73
N GLU A 134 -7.16 -11.20 -0.91
CA GLU A 134 -7.50 -12.42 -0.17
C GLU A 134 -7.90 -13.60 -1.07
N LYS A 135 -8.27 -13.34 -2.33
CA LYS A 135 -8.71 -14.35 -3.32
C LYS A 135 -7.91 -14.22 -4.62
N LYS A 136 -6.59 -14.36 -4.52
CA LYS A 136 -5.62 -14.12 -5.63
C LYS A 136 -5.97 -14.88 -6.91
N GLU A 137 -6.50 -16.09 -6.77
CA GLU A 137 -6.93 -16.96 -7.86
C GLU A 137 -8.05 -16.35 -8.73
N GLN A 138 -8.77 -15.35 -8.22
CA GLN A 138 -9.79 -14.60 -8.96
C GLN A 138 -9.21 -13.41 -9.75
N ILE A 139 -7.92 -13.11 -9.58
CA ILE A 139 -7.18 -12.03 -10.24
C ILE A 139 -6.52 -12.56 -11.52
N LYS A 140 -7.30 -13.18 -12.40
CA LYS A 140 -6.79 -13.69 -13.69
C LYS A 140 -7.91 -13.80 -14.71
N GLY A 141 -7.55 -14.00 -15.99
CA GLY A 141 -8.46 -14.40 -17.05
C GLY A 141 -9.01 -13.28 -17.93
N GLU A 142 -8.92 -12.02 -17.50
CA GLU A 142 -9.40 -10.86 -18.28
C GLU A 142 -8.24 -10.01 -18.80
N GLY A 143 -8.38 -9.44 -20.01
CA GLY A 143 -7.46 -8.43 -20.53
C GLY A 143 -7.79 -7.04 -19.99
N LEU A 144 -6.81 -6.36 -19.41
CA LEU A 144 -7.03 -5.08 -18.72
C LEU A 144 -6.52 -3.89 -19.54
N THR A 145 -7.32 -2.83 -19.63
CA THR A 145 -6.88 -1.51 -20.10
C THR A 145 -6.35 -0.65 -18.96
N GLY A 146 -6.81 -0.88 -17.72
CA GLY A 146 -6.35 -0.17 -16.54
C GLY A 146 -6.49 -0.98 -15.25
N VAL A 147 -5.59 -0.73 -14.29
CA VAL A 147 -5.69 -1.31 -12.93
C VAL A 147 -5.26 -0.30 -11.87
N ILE A 148 -6.03 -0.22 -10.79
CA ILE A 148 -5.64 0.46 -9.55
C ILE A 148 -5.17 -0.60 -8.56
N MET A 149 -3.93 -0.48 -8.10
CA MET A 149 -3.40 -1.26 -6.98
C MET A 149 -3.57 -0.41 -5.72
N ALA A 150 -4.74 -0.53 -5.09
CA ALA A 150 -5.11 0.26 -3.92
C ALA A 150 -4.48 -0.33 -2.65
N GLU A 151 -3.93 0.53 -1.79
CA GLU A 151 -3.12 0.13 -0.62
C GLU A 151 -2.04 -0.88 -0.99
N ALA A 152 -1.33 -0.60 -2.08
CA ALA A 152 -0.38 -1.53 -2.69
C ALA A 152 0.63 -2.10 -1.70
N ALA A 153 1.15 -1.33 -0.75
CA ALA A 153 2.14 -1.85 0.20
C ALA A 153 1.59 -2.99 1.08
N MET A 154 0.27 -3.13 1.22
CA MET A 154 -0.38 -4.20 1.99
C MET A 154 -0.75 -5.42 1.14
N LEU A 155 -0.68 -5.34 -0.18
CA LEU A 155 -0.94 -6.48 -1.05
C LEU A 155 0.18 -7.51 -0.92
N ASP A 156 -0.16 -8.74 -1.21
CA ASP A 156 0.85 -9.78 -1.37
C ASP A 156 1.74 -9.49 -2.60
N PRO A 157 3.08 -9.64 -2.47
CA PRO A 157 4.03 -9.27 -3.53
C PRO A 157 3.80 -9.95 -4.86
N ASP A 158 3.24 -11.16 -4.88
CA ASP A 158 3.09 -11.98 -6.07
C ASP A 158 1.89 -11.54 -6.93
N ILE A 159 0.92 -10.84 -6.33
CA ILE A 159 -0.27 -10.34 -7.02
C ILE A 159 0.11 -9.48 -8.22
N TRP A 160 1.13 -8.63 -8.10
CA TRP A 160 1.55 -7.80 -9.23
C TRP A 160 2.22 -8.61 -10.35
N PRO A 161 3.39 -9.26 -10.16
CA PRO A 161 4.11 -9.92 -11.24
C PRO A 161 3.39 -11.14 -11.80
N GLU A 162 2.70 -11.94 -10.98
CA GLU A 162 2.13 -13.22 -11.41
C GLU A 162 0.70 -13.10 -11.94
N TYR A 163 -0.10 -12.22 -11.34
CA TYR A 163 -1.55 -12.17 -11.60
C TYR A 163 -1.92 -10.95 -12.43
N VAL A 164 -1.57 -9.74 -11.98
CA VAL A 164 -2.03 -8.49 -12.62
C VAL A 164 -1.18 -8.11 -13.83
N ARG A 165 0.15 -8.09 -13.72
CA ARG A 165 1.04 -7.61 -14.78
C ARG A 165 0.85 -8.35 -16.12
N PRO A 166 0.62 -9.69 -16.16
CA PRO A 166 0.35 -10.41 -17.40
C PRO A 166 -0.94 -9.94 -18.09
N THR A 167 -2.00 -9.68 -17.32
CA THR A 167 -3.33 -9.27 -17.85
C THR A 167 -3.32 -7.91 -18.57
N LEU A 168 -2.31 -7.07 -18.33
CA LEU A 168 -2.13 -5.78 -19.02
C LEU A 168 -1.43 -5.91 -20.38
N SER A 169 -0.97 -7.11 -20.76
CA SER A 169 -0.10 -7.30 -21.92
C SER A 169 -0.84 -7.19 -23.25
N ASP A 170 -2.09 -7.65 -23.32
CA ASP A 170 -2.87 -7.59 -24.56
C ASP A 170 -3.06 -6.14 -25.00
N TYR A 171 -3.55 -5.28 -24.11
CA TYR A 171 -3.94 -3.91 -24.45
C TYR A 171 -2.88 -2.86 -24.14
N HIS A 172 -1.67 -3.28 -23.74
CA HIS A 172 -0.66 -2.39 -23.18
C HIS A 172 -1.25 -1.51 -22.08
N GLY A 173 -2.08 -2.11 -21.23
CA GLY A 173 -2.82 -1.42 -20.19
C GLY A 173 -1.91 -0.71 -19.19
N VAL A 174 -2.52 0.18 -18.43
CA VAL A 174 -1.83 1.04 -17.47
C VAL A 174 -2.10 0.62 -16.02
N ALA A 175 -1.20 0.96 -15.11
CA ALA A 175 -1.37 0.68 -13.68
C ALA A 175 -1.12 1.92 -12.83
N ARG A 176 -1.92 2.06 -11.77
CA ARG A 176 -1.81 3.14 -10.77
C ARG A 176 -1.70 2.50 -9.39
N PHE A 177 -0.54 2.59 -8.79
CA PHE A 177 -0.33 2.14 -7.41
C PHE A 177 -0.49 3.34 -6.50
N ALA A 178 -1.29 3.16 -5.46
CA ALA A 178 -1.54 4.16 -4.44
C ALA A 178 -1.49 3.49 -3.08
N THR A 179 -0.65 4.00 -2.18
CA THR A 179 -0.49 3.44 -0.85
C THR A 179 0.07 4.47 0.11
N THR A 180 -0.13 4.27 1.41
CA THR A 180 0.80 4.79 2.42
C THR A 180 2.05 3.88 2.42
N PRO A 181 3.29 4.40 2.55
CA PRO A 181 4.46 3.56 2.76
C PRO A 181 4.28 2.63 3.96
N LEU A 182 4.82 1.41 3.89
CA LEU A 182 4.82 0.46 5.00
C LEU A 182 6.20 -0.19 5.09
N GLY A 183 7.08 0.41 5.90
CA GLY A 183 8.46 -0.05 6.00
C GLY A 183 9.21 -0.03 4.66
N LYS A 184 10.27 -0.84 4.56
CA LYS A 184 11.00 -1.11 3.30
C LYS A 184 10.59 -2.45 2.70
N ASN A 185 9.28 -2.67 2.56
CA ASN A 185 8.71 -3.93 2.10
C ASN A 185 8.78 -4.11 0.56
N TRP A 186 7.98 -5.01 -0.01
CA TRP A 186 7.99 -5.29 -1.44
C TRP A 186 7.66 -4.05 -2.29
N TYR A 187 6.75 -3.19 -1.83
CA TYR A 187 6.37 -1.99 -2.57
C TYR A 187 7.51 -0.97 -2.59
N TYR A 188 8.29 -0.87 -1.50
CA TYR A 188 9.54 -0.10 -1.51
C TYR A 188 10.50 -0.62 -2.59
N LYS A 189 10.71 -1.94 -2.67
CA LYS A 189 11.58 -2.55 -3.70
C LYS A 189 11.06 -2.22 -5.11
N LEU A 190 9.75 -2.32 -5.34
CA LEU A 190 9.11 -1.93 -6.60
C LEU A 190 9.33 -0.45 -6.89
N PHE A 191 9.13 0.43 -5.91
CA PHE A 191 9.27 1.87 -6.05
C PHE A 191 10.71 2.26 -6.42
N GLU A 192 11.71 1.69 -5.73
CA GLU A 192 13.12 1.92 -6.06
C GLU A 192 13.52 1.38 -7.44
N ALA A 193 12.97 0.23 -7.84
CA ALA A 193 13.18 -0.30 -9.20
C ALA A 193 12.50 0.59 -10.26
N ALA A 194 11.30 1.08 -9.98
CA ALA A 194 10.52 1.94 -10.86
C ALA A 194 11.23 3.27 -11.17
N LYS A 195 11.99 3.84 -10.23
CA LYS A 195 12.83 5.03 -10.49
C LYS A 195 13.82 4.87 -11.63
N LYS A 196 14.23 3.63 -11.93
CA LYS A 196 15.23 3.30 -12.96
C LYS A 196 14.60 2.83 -14.27
N SER A 197 13.28 2.76 -14.35
CA SER A 197 12.57 2.20 -15.50
C SER A 197 11.85 3.29 -16.32
N PRO A 198 12.03 3.35 -17.65
CA PRO A 198 11.40 4.37 -18.48
C PRO A 198 9.88 4.20 -18.63
N GLU A 199 9.32 3.01 -18.35
CA GLU A 199 7.86 2.79 -18.38
C GLU A 199 7.16 3.29 -17.10
N TRP A 200 7.92 3.64 -16.07
CA TRP A 200 7.41 3.98 -14.75
C TRP A 200 7.62 5.45 -14.40
N ALA A 201 6.72 5.99 -13.58
CA ALA A 201 6.94 7.22 -12.84
C ALA A 201 6.66 6.97 -11.35
N THR A 202 7.45 7.60 -10.49
CA THR A 202 7.31 7.49 -9.03
C THR A 202 6.95 8.83 -8.43
N PHE A 203 6.13 8.82 -7.39
CA PHE A 203 5.61 10.03 -6.74
C PHE A 203 5.63 9.85 -5.23
N SER A 204 6.30 10.77 -4.52
CA SER A 204 6.18 10.91 -3.07
C SER A 204 5.31 12.11 -2.78
N GLN A 205 4.18 11.90 -2.11
CA GLN A 205 3.08 12.85 -2.02
C GLN A 205 2.72 13.07 -0.55
N PRO A 206 3.47 13.92 0.17
CA PRO A 206 3.20 14.19 1.57
C PRO A 206 1.84 14.87 1.75
N SER A 207 1.22 14.64 2.91
CA SER A 207 -0.12 15.11 3.25
C SER A 207 -0.32 16.61 3.00
N TRP A 208 0.67 17.41 3.40
CA TRP A 208 0.63 18.88 3.34
C TRP A 208 0.65 19.47 1.92
N GLU A 209 0.87 18.67 0.88
CA GLU A 209 0.70 19.13 -0.51
C GLU A 209 -0.77 19.19 -0.97
N ASN A 210 -1.71 18.78 -0.11
CA ASN A 210 -3.13 19.00 -0.33
C ASN A 210 -3.59 20.34 0.28
N PRO A 211 -3.72 21.42 -0.52
CA PRO A 211 -4.07 22.74 -0.02
C PRO A 211 -5.54 22.85 0.45
N TYR A 212 -6.39 21.87 0.15
CA TYR A 212 -7.77 21.86 0.62
C TYR A 212 -7.90 21.35 2.05
N VAL A 213 -6.97 20.51 2.49
CA VAL A 213 -6.95 19.97 3.85
C VAL A 213 -5.95 20.75 4.71
N TYR A 214 -4.78 21.08 4.13
CA TYR A 214 -3.71 21.79 4.82
C TYR A 214 -3.33 23.05 4.01
N PRO A 215 -4.14 24.11 4.06
CA PRO A 215 -3.86 25.34 3.34
C PRO A 215 -2.54 26.01 3.75
N GLY A 216 -2.06 25.77 4.98
CA GLY A 216 -0.75 26.23 5.46
C GLY A 216 0.44 25.39 4.98
N GLY A 217 0.21 24.32 4.21
CA GLY A 217 1.27 23.40 3.81
C GLY A 217 1.88 22.70 5.02
N ILE A 218 3.21 22.60 5.06
CA ILE A 218 3.92 21.94 6.18
C ILE A 218 3.79 22.71 7.50
N GLU A 219 3.52 24.02 7.42
CA GLU A 219 3.31 24.91 8.56
C GLU A 219 1.83 25.02 8.95
N ASP A 220 0.96 24.21 8.34
CA ASP A 220 -0.45 24.16 8.72
C ASP A 220 -0.58 23.74 10.20
N PRO A 221 -1.39 24.44 11.02
CA PRO A 221 -1.49 24.15 12.45
C PRO A 221 -1.81 22.68 12.77
N GLU A 222 -2.61 22.02 11.93
CA GLU A 222 -2.95 20.59 12.08
C GLU A 222 -1.71 19.72 11.85
N ILE A 223 -0.89 20.02 10.84
CA ILE A 223 0.35 19.28 10.56
C ILE A 223 1.36 19.49 11.68
N VAL A 224 1.50 20.72 12.18
CA VAL A 224 2.40 21.05 13.29
C VAL A 224 1.99 20.32 14.57
N ASP A 225 0.70 20.31 14.90
CA ASP A 225 0.16 19.59 16.07
C ASP A 225 0.36 18.07 15.95
N ILE A 226 0.03 17.49 14.79
CA ILE A 226 0.24 16.06 14.53
C ILE A 226 1.73 15.71 14.66
N LYS A 227 2.63 16.53 14.11
CA LYS A 227 4.07 16.32 14.23
C LYS A 227 4.57 16.41 15.67
N ALA A 228 3.96 17.26 16.50
CA ALA A 228 4.33 17.41 17.91
C ALA A 228 3.79 16.27 18.80
N THR A 229 2.68 15.64 18.39
CA THR A 229 1.98 14.60 19.17
C THR A 229 2.19 13.18 18.66
N THR A 230 2.81 13.01 17.49
CA THR A 230 3.12 11.71 16.87
C THR A 230 4.63 11.49 16.86
N ASP A 231 5.08 10.25 17.01
CA ASP A 231 6.50 9.94 16.87
C ASP A 231 6.99 10.25 15.44
N GLU A 232 8.25 10.66 15.30
CA GLU A 232 8.81 11.16 14.04
C GLU A 232 8.70 10.14 12.90
N GLU A 233 8.89 8.85 13.18
CA GLU A 233 8.85 7.79 12.17
C GLU A 233 7.43 7.56 11.66
N THR A 234 6.44 7.50 12.57
CA THR A 234 5.02 7.43 12.19
C THR A 234 4.59 8.69 11.44
N PHE A 235 5.03 9.88 11.86
CA PHE A 235 4.75 11.11 11.13
C PHE A 235 5.33 11.06 9.71
N ASP A 236 6.61 10.69 9.57
CA ASP A 236 7.30 10.58 8.29
C ASP A 236 6.66 9.53 7.37
N GLN A 237 6.17 8.42 7.92
CA GLN A 237 5.46 7.39 7.17
C GLN A 237 4.05 7.84 6.77
N GLU A 238 3.21 8.15 7.74
CA GLU A 238 1.77 8.36 7.55
C GLU A 238 1.45 9.72 6.93
N TYR A 239 2.27 10.74 7.15
CA TYR A 239 2.07 12.10 6.64
C TYR A 239 3.16 12.53 5.67
N GLY A 240 4.42 12.21 5.95
CA GLY A 240 5.55 12.54 5.09
C GLY A 240 5.68 11.69 3.82
N ALA A 241 4.92 10.60 3.71
CA ALA A 241 4.99 9.64 2.59
C ALA A 241 6.41 9.07 2.38
N LYS A 242 7.20 8.97 3.44
CA LYS A 242 8.57 8.46 3.43
C LYS A 242 8.61 6.96 3.76
N PHE A 243 9.53 6.25 3.10
CA PHE A 243 9.86 4.88 3.48
C PHE A 243 10.80 4.88 4.68
N VAL A 244 10.22 4.88 5.87
CA VAL A 244 10.97 4.66 7.11
C VAL A 244 11.27 3.17 7.26
N SER A 245 12.48 2.81 7.68
CA SER A 245 12.73 1.45 8.13
C SER A 245 12.40 1.36 9.60
N HIS A 246 11.54 0.42 10.00
CA HIS A 246 11.49 -0.06 11.39
C HIS A 246 12.76 -0.85 11.78
N ALA A 247 13.90 -0.52 11.15
CA ALA A 247 15.23 -1.01 11.52
C ALA A 247 15.85 -0.13 12.63
N GLY A 248 15.00 0.54 13.41
CA GLY A 248 15.35 1.09 14.72
C GLY A 248 14.84 0.12 15.77
N LEU A 249 15.58 -0.04 16.88
CA LEU A 249 15.11 -0.79 18.02
C LEU A 249 13.63 -0.47 18.30
N ILE A 250 12.81 -1.51 18.44
CA ILE A 250 11.41 -1.38 18.89
C ILE A 250 11.36 -0.55 20.18
N TYR A 251 12.41 -0.67 21.00
CA TYR A 251 12.68 0.16 22.17
C TYR A 251 13.74 1.23 21.85
N LYS A 252 13.29 2.40 21.42
CA LYS A 252 14.17 3.54 21.07
C LYS A 252 15.02 4.00 22.26
N GLU A 253 14.57 3.70 23.48
CA GLU A 253 15.23 3.95 24.76
C GLU A 253 16.58 3.23 24.91
N PHE A 254 16.83 2.20 24.09
CA PHE A 254 18.09 1.44 24.09
C PHE A 254 19.09 1.88 23.01
N ARG A 255 18.78 2.93 22.22
CA ARG A 255 19.61 3.41 21.10
C ARG A 255 20.96 3.96 21.55
N ASP A 256 20.94 4.75 22.62
CA ASP A 256 22.13 5.27 23.28
C ASP A 256 22.26 4.44 24.56
N ALA A 257 23.17 3.46 24.58
CA ALA A 257 23.36 2.48 25.66
C ALA A 257 22.85 3.03 27.03
N PRO A 258 21.66 2.61 27.48
CA PRO A 258 21.00 3.29 28.59
C PRO A 258 21.79 3.07 29.89
N PRO A 259 21.57 3.90 30.92
CA PRO A 259 22.22 3.77 32.24
C PRO A 259 21.93 2.43 32.97
N PHE A 260 21.24 1.48 32.34
CA PHE A 260 20.80 0.21 32.92
C PHE A 260 21.53 -1.03 32.35
N VAL A 261 22.51 -0.84 31.45
CA VAL A 261 23.39 -1.93 30.98
C VAL A 261 24.74 -1.80 31.68
N GLU A 262 24.76 -2.15 32.96
CA GLU A 262 25.99 -2.23 33.74
C GLU A 262 26.44 -3.70 33.85
N ARG A 263 27.74 -3.92 34.02
CA ARG A 263 28.23 -5.26 34.38
C ARG A 263 27.89 -5.50 35.84
N PHE A 264 27.19 -6.60 36.10
CA PHE A 264 26.89 -7.09 37.44
C PHE A 264 27.41 -8.52 37.60
N GLU A 265 27.54 -8.96 38.84
CA GLU A 265 27.83 -10.36 39.18
C GLU A 265 26.53 -11.09 39.50
N ILE A 266 26.56 -12.42 39.43
CA ILE A 266 25.45 -13.27 39.87
C ILE A 266 25.12 -12.98 41.33
N LEU A 267 23.86 -12.65 41.61
CA LEU A 267 23.38 -12.39 42.96
C LEU A 267 23.31 -13.72 43.73
N PRO A 268 24.11 -13.94 44.81
CA PRO A 268 24.28 -15.26 45.41
C PRO A 268 22.99 -15.87 45.98
N ASP A 269 22.07 -15.02 46.47
CA ASP A 269 20.86 -15.43 47.19
C ASP A 269 19.58 -15.31 46.35
N VAL A 270 19.70 -15.02 45.05
CA VAL A 270 18.55 -14.85 44.15
C VAL A 270 18.49 -16.05 43.18
N PRO A 271 17.33 -16.74 43.04
CA PRO A 271 17.22 -17.87 42.13
C PRO A 271 17.43 -17.47 40.66
N LEU A 272 18.21 -18.26 39.93
CA LEU A 272 18.30 -18.17 38.47
C LEU A 272 17.04 -18.79 37.84
N ARG A 273 16.49 -18.12 36.83
CA ARG A 273 15.29 -18.53 36.09
C ARG A 273 15.60 -18.55 34.59
N GLY A 274 15.02 -19.51 33.88
CA GLY A 274 14.99 -19.51 32.42
C GLY A 274 13.73 -18.82 31.90
N TRP A 275 13.86 -17.77 31.10
CA TRP A 275 12.74 -17.19 30.35
C TRP A 275 12.85 -17.61 28.90
N VAL A 276 11.85 -18.35 28.41
CA VAL A 276 11.94 -19.09 27.15
C VAL A 276 10.95 -18.53 26.13
N ASP A 277 11.44 -18.29 24.91
CA ASP A 277 10.62 -18.09 23.72
C ASP A 277 10.84 -19.27 22.77
N LEU A 278 9.74 -19.89 22.33
CA LEU A 278 9.79 -21.13 21.55
C LEU A 278 9.82 -20.82 20.06
N GLY A 279 10.83 -21.33 19.37
CA GLY A 279 10.98 -21.19 17.93
C GLY A 279 11.50 -22.47 17.27
N PHE A 280 11.22 -22.64 15.97
CA PHE A 280 11.82 -23.67 15.12
C PHE A 280 12.45 -23.03 13.87
N ASP A 281 11.62 -22.45 13.00
CA ASP A 281 12.10 -21.67 11.86
C ASP A 281 12.64 -20.31 12.33
N ASP A 282 11.87 -19.64 13.19
CA ASP A 282 12.39 -18.57 14.04
C ASP A 282 13.17 -19.16 15.23
N PRO A 283 14.19 -18.48 15.77
CA PRO A 283 15.05 -19.06 16.81
C PRO A 283 14.33 -19.30 18.14
N PHE A 284 14.65 -20.42 18.78
CA PHE A 284 14.40 -20.64 20.19
C PHE A 284 15.37 -19.79 21.02
N VAL A 285 14.83 -19.14 22.05
CA VAL A 285 15.60 -18.29 22.97
C VAL A 285 15.36 -18.73 24.41
N CYS A 286 16.42 -18.82 25.21
CA CYS A 286 16.32 -18.94 26.66
C CYS A 286 17.27 -17.95 27.33
N LEU A 287 16.71 -17.05 28.14
CA LEU A 287 17.47 -16.07 28.92
C LEU A 287 17.70 -16.59 30.33
N ALA A 288 18.93 -16.41 30.83
CA ALA A 288 19.31 -16.68 32.20
C ALA A 288 19.05 -15.43 33.07
N VAL A 289 18.02 -15.48 33.90
CA VAL A 289 17.46 -14.27 34.53
C VAL A 289 17.42 -14.39 36.05
N GLN A 290 17.84 -13.34 36.75
CA GLN A 290 17.51 -13.10 38.15
C GLN A 290 16.57 -11.90 38.26
N VAL A 291 15.55 -12.00 39.10
CA VAL A 291 14.63 -10.89 39.38
C VAL A 291 14.78 -10.54 40.85
N TRP A 292 15.24 -9.32 41.11
CA TRP A 292 15.47 -8.83 42.46
C TRP A 292 15.00 -7.39 42.57
N GLU A 293 14.17 -7.13 43.59
CA GLU A 293 13.43 -5.87 43.74
C GLU A 293 12.66 -5.53 42.44
N ASP A 294 12.81 -4.31 41.93
CA ASP A 294 12.17 -3.84 40.70
C ASP A 294 13.04 -4.04 39.44
N ASN A 295 14.11 -4.84 39.54
CA ASN A 295 15.10 -5.02 38.47
C ASN A 295 15.11 -6.45 37.90
N VAL A 296 15.41 -6.53 36.61
CA VAL A 296 15.62 -7.79 35.86
C VAL A 296 17.08 -7.85 35.42
N TYR A 297 17.78 -8.87 35.88
CA TYR A 297 19.19 -9.10 35.60
C TYR A 297 19.31 -10.26 34.60
N ILE A 298 19.75 -9.96 33.38
CA ILE A 298 19.95 -10.94 32.31
C ILE A 298 21.43 -11.30 32.23
N HIS A 299 21.79 -12.51 32.67
CA HIS A 299 23.17 -12.97 32.79
C HIS A 299 23.73 -13.52 31.47
N ASP A 300 22.90 -14.27 30.75
CA ASP A 300 23.31 -14.96 29.53
C ASP A 300 22.10 -15.24 28.64
N GLU A 301 22.37 -15.52 27.36
CA GLU A 301 21.37 -15.82 26.35
C GLU A 301 21.77 -17.09 25.57
N TYR A 302 20.85 -18.06 25.56
CA TYR A 302 20.87 -19.17 24.61
C TYR A 302 19.97 -18.84 23.43
N TYR A 303 20.51 -18.84 22.20
CA TYR A 303 19.80 -18.44 20.98
C TYR A 303 20.10 -19.40 19.82
N ARG A 304 19.14 -20.25 19.40
CA ARG A 304 19.32 -21.20 18.27
C ARG A 304 18.02 -21.55 17.55
N ALA A 305 18.10 -21.71 16.22
CA ALA A 305 16.99 -22.18 15.38
C ALA A 305 17.22 -23.60 14.85
N GLY A 306 16.18 -24.20 14.29
CA GLY A 306 16.23 -25.45 13.52
C GLY A 306 16.40 -26.72 14.37
N MET A 307 16.05 -26.66 15.66
CA MET A 307 16.14 -27.81 16.56
C MET A 307 14.81 -28.00 17.29
N THR A 308 14.54 -29.23 17.70
CA THR A 308 13.35 -29.58 18.47
C THR A 308 13.49 -29.12 19.92
N PRO A 309 12.36 -28.93 20.64
CA PRO A 309 12.40 -28.60 22.08
C PRO A 309 13.18 -29.61 22.93
N GLN A 310 13.19 -30.89 22.53
CA GLN A 310 13.94 -31.93 23.23
C GLN A 310 15.45 -31.74 23.09
N GLU A 311 15.92 -31.38 21.90
CA GLU A 311 17.33 -31.11 21.62
C GLU A 311 17.81 -29.84 22.33
N HIS A 312 16.98 -28.79 22.34
CA HIS A 312 17.24 -27.59 23.15
C HIS A 312 17.32 -27.92 24.63
N GLY A 313 16.38 -28.71 25.17
CA GLY A 313 16.38 -29.14 26.56
C GLY A 313 17.63 -29.93 26.95
N GLY A 314 18.13 -30.79 26.05
CA GLY A 314 19.39 -31.51 26.25
C GLY A 314 20.61 -30.59 26.36
N ILE A 315 20.70 -29.58 25.50
CA ILE A 315 21.81 -28.62 25.51
C ILE A 315 21.71 -27.69 26.73
N MET A 316 20.53 -27.19 27.05
CA MET A 316 20.35 -26.26 28.17
C MET A 316 20.69 -26.90 29.52
N ALA A 317 20.48 -28.21 29.67
CA ALA A 317 20.87 -28.94 30.88
C ALA A 317 22.39 -28.99 31.11
N GLU A 318 23.20 -28.68 30.09
CA GLU A 318 24.66 -28.56 30.20
C GLU A 318 25.13 -27.11 30.40
N TYR A 319 24.27 -26.13 30.10
CA TYR A 319 24.57 -24.69 30.10
C TYR A 319 24.06 -23.94 31.35
N PHE A 320 22.98 -24.42 31.98
CA PHE A 320 22.33 -23.85 33.16
C PHE A 320 22.22 -24.87 34.30
#